data_AF-A0A8T1YYI0-F1
#
_entry.id   AF-A0A8T1YYI0-F1
#
_cell.length_a   1.000
_cell.length_b   1.000
_cell.length_c   1.000
_cell.angle_alpha   90.00
_cell.angle_beta   90.00
_cell.angle_gamma   90.00
#
_symmetry.space_group_name_H-M   'P 1'
#
loop_
_entity.id
_entity.type
_entity.pdbx_description
1 polymer ?
#
loop_
_entity_poly.entity_id
_entity_poly.type
_entity_poly.pdbx_seq_one_letter_code
_entity_poly.pdbx_strand_id
1 'polypeptide(L)'
;MMDNGNDQQIDVRSVVEAVSADLSFGAPLYVVESMCMRCEENGTTRFLLTLIPHFRKVLISAFECPHCGERNNEVQFAGEIQPRGCCYNLEVLAGDVKIFDRQVVKSESATIKIPELDFEIPPEAQRGSLSTVEGILARAADELSALQEERKKVDPKTAEAIDQFLSKLRACAKAETSFTFILDDPAGNSFIENPHAPSPDPSLTIKFYERTPEQQATLGYVANPSQAGQSEGSLGAPSAKTAYVPNGTIGATAGHRAIAQSNSTDISDNLFRYSAPEEVMTFPSTCGACTEPCETRMFVTKIPYFQEVIVMASTCDSCGYRNSELKPGGAIPEKGKKITLSVRNITDLSRDVIKSDTAGVIIPELDLELAGGTLGGMVTTVEGLVTQIRESLARVHGFTFGDSLEESKKNKWREFGARLTKLLSLEQPWTLILDDELANSFIAPVTDDIKDDHQLTYEEYERSWDQNEELGLNDIDTSSADAAYESTETTKLP
;
A
#
# COMPACT_ATOMS: atom_id res chain seq x y z
N MET A 1 1.18 -45.64 11.52
CA MET A 1 2.24 -44.69 11.12
C MET A 1 1.53 -43.41 10.74
N MET A 2 2.01 -42.31 11.28
CA MET A 2 1.31 -41.03 11.43
C MET A 2 0.90 -40.42 10.10
N ASP A 3 -0.34 -39.95 10.06
CA ASP A 3 -0.88 -39.05 9.05
C ASP A 3 -0.44 -37.63 9.46
N ASN A 4 0.50 -37.04 8.73
CA ASN A 4 0.98 -35.68 8.99
C ASN A 4 0.02 -34.71 8.29
N GLY A 5 -0.92 -34.17 9.07
CA GLY A 5 -1.71 -33.01 8.70
C GLY A 5 -0.78 -31.84 8.37
N ASN A 6 -0.86 -31.40 7.12
CA ASN A 6 -0.13 -30.24 6.62
C ASN A 6 -0.89 -29.00 7.09
N ASP A 7 -0.53 -28.50 8.27
CA ASP A 7 -0.97 -27.18 8.78
C ASP A 7 -0.34 -26.11 7.88
N GLN A 8 -0.97 -25.86 6.72
CA GLN A 8 -0.67 -24.68 5.93
C GLN A 8 -1.20 -23.48 6.71
N GLN A 9 -0.30 -22.80 7.41
CA GLN A 9 -0.55 -21.50 8.00
C GLN A 9 -0.75 -20.50 6.84
N ILE A 10 -2.01 -20.24 6.49
CA ILE A 10 -2.38 -19.36 5.37
C ILE A 10 -2.09 -17.91 5.76
N ASP A 11 -1.19 -17.30 5.00
CA ASP A 11 -0.73 -15.92 5.16
C ASP A 11 -1.81 -14.93 4.71
N VAL A 12 -2.14 -13.96 5.58
CA VAL A 12 -3.07 -12.84 5.33
C VAL A 12 -2.66 -12.05 4.08
N ARG A 13 -1.39 -12.12 3.67
CA ARG A 13 -0.88 -11.52 2.43
C ARG A 13 -1.47 -12.15 1.16
N SER A 14 -1.62 -13.48 1.13
CA SER A 14 -2.19 -14.17 -0.04
C SER A 14 -3.67 -13.84 -0.24
N VAL A 15 -4.36 -13.52 0.86
CA VAL A 15 -5.77 -13.10 0.89
C VAL A 15 -5.96 -11.74 0.24
N VAL A 16 -5.08 -10.79 0.56
CA VAL A 16 -5.13 -9.42 0.01
C VAL A 16 -4.68 -9.40 -1.46
N GLU A 17 -3.70 -10.22 -1.84
CA GLU A 17 -3.25 -10.40 -3.22
C GLU A 17 -4.38 -10.95 -4.13
N ALA A 18 -5.16 -11.93 -3.65
CA ALA A 18 -6.28 -12.48 -4.41
C ALA A 18 -7.45 -11.49 -4.58
N VAL A 19 -7.75 -10.68 -3.54
CA VAL A 19 -8.87 -9.72 -3.56
C VAL A 19 -8.55 -8.46 -4.39
N SER A 20 -7.28 -8.11 -4.53
CA SER A 20 -6.85 -6.91 -5.28
C SER A 20 -6.85 -7.12 -6.80
N ALA A 21 -6.91 -8.37 -7.27
CA ALA A 21 -6.90 -8.73 -8.69
C ALA A 21 -8.26 -8.57 -9.38
N ASP A 22 -9.37 -8.55 -8.62
CA ASP A 22 -10.74 -8.52 -9.16
C ASP A 22 -11.41 -7.15 -8.89
N LEU A 23 -11.42 -6.26 -9.89
CA LEU A 23 -12.04 -4.92 -9.82
C LEU A 23 -13.56 -4.90 -10.08
N SER A 24 -14.27 -6.03 -9.92
CA SER A 24 -15.72 -6.06 -10.08
C SER A 24 -16.44 -5.54 -8.82
N PHE A 25 -17.21 -4.47 -8.97
CA PHE A 25 -18.08 -3.96 -7.91
C PHE A 25 -19.16 -5.01 -7.58
N GLY A 26 -18.99 -5.73 -6.47
CA GLY A 26 -19.91 -6.82 -6.09
C GLY A 26 -19.32 -8.00 -5.31
N ALA A 27 -18.07 -7.90 -4.83
CA ALA A 27 -17.27 -8.87 -4.06
C ALA A 27 -16.46 -9.87 -4.90
N PRO A 28 -15.27 -10.24 -4.37
CA PRO A 28 -15.16 -11.58 -3.79
C PRO A 28 -15.12 -11.51 -2.26
N LEU A 29 -15.98 -12.32 -1.64
CA LEU A 29 -15.94 -12.66 -0.23
C LEU A 29 -14.78 -13.64 -0.05
N TYR A 30 -13.63 -13.17 0.40
CA TYR A 30 -12.53 -14.09 0.73
C TYR A 30 -12.79 -14.68 2.11
N VAL A 31 -12.79 -16.01 2.22
CA VAL A 31 -13.22 -16.72 3.43
C VAL A 31 -12.05 -17.49 4.01
N VAL A 32 -11.66 -17.15 5.24
CA VAL A 32 -10.57 -17.80 5.99
C VAL A 32 -11.12 -18.50 7.21
N GLU A 33 -10.61 -19.69 7.49
CA GLU A 33 -10.84 -20.35 8.77
C GLU A 33 -9.99 -19.68 9.85
N SER A 34 -10.62 -19.22 10.93
CA SER A 34 -9.95 -18.42 11.97
C SER A 34 -10.33 -18.92 13.35
N MET A 35 -9.37 -18.97 14.27
CA MET A 35 -9.62 -19.40 15.64
C MET A 35 -10.58 -18.44 16.36
N CYS A 36 -11.63 -18.97 16.98
CA CYS A 36 -12.57 -18.20 17.79
C CYS A 36 -11.94 -17.81 19.12
N MET A 37 -11.83 -16.51 19.42
CA MET A 37 -11.27 -16.04 20.69
C MET A 37 -12.16 -16.30 21.91
N ARG A 38 -13.41 -16.75 21.71
CA ARG A 38 -14.34 -17.08 22.81
C ARG A 38 -14.31 -18.55 23.20
N CYS A 39 -14.30 -19.45 22.22
CA CYS A 39 -14.41 -20.88 22.45
C CYS A 39 -13.20 -21.68 21.95
N GLU A 40 -12.20 -21.00 21.38
CA GLU A 40 -10.95 -21.56 20.84
C GLU A 40 -11.12 -22.55 19.67
N GLU A 41 -12.35 -22.90 19.30
CA GLU A 41 -12.69 -23.65 18.09
C GLU A 41 -12.59 -22.77 16.83
N ASN A 42 -12.45 -23.39 15.66
CA ASN A 42 -12.39 -22.66 14.40
C ASN A 42 -13.77 -22.07 14.03
N GLY A 43 -13.76 -20.78 13.70
CA GLY A 43 -14.85 -20.08 13.00
C GLY A 43 -14.40 -19.63 11.62
N THR A 44 -15.17 -18.73 11.03
CA THR A 44 -15.00 -18.31 9.64
C THR A 44 -14.93 -16.79 9.56
N THR A 45 -13.82 -16.25 9.08
CA THR A 45 -13.65 -14.82 8.77
C THR A 45 -13.88 -14.56 7.30
N ARG A 46 -14.75 -13.61 6.99
CA ARG A 46 -15.11 -13.18 5.65
C ARG A 46 -14.56 -11.78 5.40
N PHE A 47 -13.66 -11.65 4.44
CA PHE A 47 -13.11 -10.37 4.03
C PHE A 47 -13.92 -9.80 2.87
N LEU A 48 -14.31 -8.53 3.00
CA LEU A 48 -15.02 -7.77 2.00
C LEU A 48 -14.28 -6.45 1.78
N LEU A 49 -13.60 -6.32 0.65
CA LEU A 49 -13.07 -5.03 0.21
C LEU A 49 -14.23 -4.25 -0.42
N THR A 50 -14.55 -3.09 0.14
CA THR A 50 -15.64 -2.24 -0.37
C THR A 50 -15.22 -0.77 -0.41
N LEU A 51 -15.72 -0.05 -1.42
CA LEU A 51 -15.58 1.40 -1.49
C LEU A 51 -16.80 2.02 -0.82
N ILE A 52 -16.58 2.75 0.28
CA ILE A 52 -17.65 3.57 0.86
C ILE A 52 -17.75 4.86 0.02
N PRO A 53 -18.90 5.12 -0.63
CA PRO A 53 -19.08 6.32 -1.44
C PRO A 53 -18.76 7.59 -0.65
N HIS A 54 -18.03 8.51 -1.27
CA HIS A 54 -17.59 9.77 -0.65
C HIS A 54 -16.68 9.61 0.59
N PHE A 55 -16.17 8.41 0.83
CA PHE A 55 -15.14 8.15 1.82
C PHE A 55 -13.90 7.56 1.16
N ARG A 56 -13.74 6.23 1.14
CA ARG A 56 -12.58 5.52 0.57
C ARG A 56 -12.77 4.01 0.60
N LYS A 57 -11.79 3.27 0.09
CA LYS A 57 -11.74 1.81 0.13
C LYS A 57 -11.49 1.35 1.57
N VAL A 58 -12.25 0.36 2.02
CA VAL A 58 -12.13 -0.24 3.36
C VAL A 58 -12.19 -1.76 3.25
N LEU A 59 -11.42 -2.44 4.09
CA LEU A 59 -11.47 -3.89 4.24
C LEU A 59 -12.32 -4.23 5.46
N ILE A 60 -13.41 -4.96 5.25
CA ILE A 60 -14.30 -5.41 6.31
C ILE A 60 -14.03 -6.89 6.56
N SER A 61 -13.68 -7.23 7.80
CA SER A 61 -13.43 -8.58 8.27
C SER A 61 -14.59 -9.04 9.15
N ALA A 62 -15.48 -9.88 8.62
CA ALA A 62 -16.65 -10.40 9.31
C ALA A 62 -16.42 -11.86 9.75
N PHE A 63 -16.11 -12.05 11.02
CA PHE A 63 -15.96 -13.35 11.68
C PHE A 63 -17.31 -13.88 12.18
N GLU A 64 -17.54 -15.17 11.99
CA GLU A 64 -18.68 -15.92 12.52
C GLU A 64 -18.23 -17.29 13.02
N CYS A 65 -18.52 -17.63 14.28
CA CYS A 65 -18.24 -18.93 14.87
C CYS A 65 -19.51 -19.80 14.90
N PRO A 66 -19.54 -20.96 14.23
CA PRO A 66 -20.70 -21.84 14.24
C PRO A 66 -20.89 -22.59 15.58
N HIS A 67 -19.85 -22.67 16.41
CA HIS A 67 -19.87 -23.43 17.67
C HIS A 67 -20.49 -22.65 18.83
N CYS A 68 -20.09 -21.39 19.01
CA CYS A 68 -20.57 -20.53 20.11
C CYS A 68 -21.44 -19.37 19.67
N GLY A 69 -21.62 -19.17 18.36
CA GLY A 69 -22.41 -18.07 17.80
C GLY A 69 -21.73 -16.70 17.86
N GLU A 70 -20.45 -16.64 18.24
CA GLU A 70 -19.72 -15.38 18.29
C GLU A 70 -19.59 -14.78 16.89
N ARG A 71 -19.89 -13.48 16.79
CA ARG A 71 -19.73 -12.70 15.56
C ARG A 71 -18.90 -11.47 15.84
N ASN A 72 -17.96 -11.17 14.96
CA ASN A 72 -17.13 -9.98 15.05
C ASN A 72 -16.97 -9.35 13.66
N ASN A 73 -17.37 -8.09 13.51
CA ASN A 73 -17.18 -7.34 12.27
C ASN A 73 -16.16 -6.24 12.54
N GLU A 74 -14.94 -6.43 12.04
CA GLU A 74 -13.84 -5.50 12.20
C GLU A 74 -13.63 -4.73 10.91
N VAL A 75 -13.53 -3.40 10.99
CA VAL A 75 -13.10 -2.57 9.86
C VAL A 75 -11.63 -2.31 9.98
N GLN A 76 -10.87 -2.80 9.01
CA GLN A 76 -9.46 -2.52 8.86
C GLN A 76 -9.28 -1.51 7.73
N PHE A 77 -8.64 -0.40 8.07
CA PHE A 77 -8.29 0.62 7.09
C PHE A 77 -6.99 0.20 6.42
N ALA A 78 -7.08 -0.22 5.16
CA ALA A 78 -5.91 -0.44 4.33
C ALA A 78 -5.39 0.93 3.86
N GLY A 79 -4.66 1.65 4.71
CA GLY A 79 -4.09 2.95 4.34
C GLY A 79 -3.35 3.66 5.47
N GLU A 80 -2.56 4.67 5.11
CA GLU A 80 -1.81 5.48 6.06
C GLU A 80 -2.73 6.24 7.03
N ILE A 81 -2.20 6.48 8.24
CA ILE A 81 -2.76 7.46 9.17
C ILE A 81 -2.86 8.80 8.44
N GLN A 82 -4.02 9.42 8.47
CA GLN A 82 -4.25 10.66 7.74
C GLN A 82 -3.33 11.78 8.25
N PRO A 83 -2.98 12.76 7.39
CA PRO A 83 -2.12 13.87 7.79
C PRO A 83 -2.69 14.66 8.99
N ARG A 84 -4.02 14.67 9.15
CA ARG A 84 -4.74 15.36 10.22
C ARG A 84 -5.74 14.43 10.89
N GLY A 85 -5.96 14.62 12.18
CA GLY A 85 -7.09 14.02 12.87
C GLY A 85 -8.40 14.65 12.40
N CYS A 86 -9.51 13.93 12.55
CA CYS A 86 -10.84 14.42 12.19
C CYS A 86 -11.80 14.31 13.37
N CYS A 87 -12.68 15.28 13.50
CA CYS A 87 -13.74 15.31 14.51
C CYS A 87 -15.06 15.64 13.81
N TYR A 88 -15.98 14.67 13.82
CA TYR A 88 -17.33 14.84 13.34
C TYR A 88 -18.23 15.22 14.52
N ASN A 89 -19.04 16.25 14.32
CA ASN A 89 -20.08 16.67 15.25
C ASN A 89 -21.41 16.57 14.51
N LEU A 90 -22.21 15.57 14.87
CA LEU A 90 -23.53 15.33 14.31
C LEU A 90 -24.59 15.79 15.31
N GLU A 91 -25.35 16.82 14.95
CA GLU A 91 -26.46 17.33 15.74
C GLU A 91 -27.72 16.50 15.48
N VAL A 92 -28.18 15.78 16.49
CA VAL A 92 -29.40 14.96 16.40
C VAL A 92 -30.56 15.73 17.04
N LEU A 93 -31.55 16.10 16.23
CA LEU A 93 -32.76 16.76 16.70
C LEU A 93 -33.82 15.74 17.12
N ALA A 94 -34.64 16.09 18.11
CA ALA A 94 -35.73 15.23 18.56
C ALA A 94 -36.73 14.97 17.41
N GLY A 95 -37.06 13.70 17.19
CA GLY A 95 -37.96 13.24 16.13
C GLY A 95 -37.32 12.99 14.76
N ASP A 96 -36.01 13.25 14.58
CA ASP A 96 -35.32 12.98 13.31
C ASP A 96 -34.79 11.54 13.25
N VAL A 97 -35.68 10.61 12.90
CA VAL A 97 -35.36 9.18 12.82
C VAL A 97 -34.35 8.88 11.71
N LYS A 98 -34.27 9.70 10.66
CA LYS A 98 -33.40 9.41 9.50
C LYS A 98 -31.91 9.55 9.82
N ILE A 99 -31.57 10.33 10.85
CA ILE A 99 -30.19 10.48 11.29
C ILE A 99 -29.63 9.15 11.83
N PHE A 100 -30.49 8.28 12.37
CA PHE A 100 -30.10 7.02 12.98
C PHE A 100 -29.63 5.97 11.96
N ASP A 101 -30.09 6.10 10.70
CA ASP A 101 -29.72 5.22 9.58
C ASP A 101 -28.35 5.57 8.96
N ARG A 102 -27.77 6.73 9.30
CA ARG A 102 -26.48 7.18 8.75
C ARG A 102 -25.40 6.17 9.05
N GLN A 103 -24.67 5.76 8.02
CA GLN A 103 -23.53 4.87 8.18
C GLN A 103 -22.42 5.57 8.96
N VAL A 104 -21.85 4.84 9.92
CA VAL A 104 -20.73 5.29 10.73
C VAL A 104 -19.61 4.26 10.60
N VAL A 105 -18.46 4.76 10.15
CA VAL A 105 -17.21 4.03 10.16
C VAL A 105 -16.42 4.52 11.36
N LYS A 106 -16.33 3.69 12.40
CA LYS A 106 -15.54 3.96 13.59
C LYS A 106 -14.17 3.30 13.43
N SER A 107 -13.09 4.05 13.58
CA SER A 107 -11.74 3.47 13.66
C SER A 107 -11.39 2.99 15.08
N GLU A 108 -10.32 2.21 15.19
CA GLU A 108 -9.81 1.74 16.50
C GLU A 108 -9.30 2.89 17.38
N SER A 109 -8.73 3.94 16.79
CA SER A 109 -8.27 5.13 17.51
C SER A 109 -9.39 6.12 17.86
N ALA A 110 -10.62 5.87 17.40
CA ALA A 110 -11.70 6.84 17.51
C ALA A 110 -12.42 6.76 18.86
N THR A 111 -12.74 7.94 19.37
CA THR A 111 -13.55 8.16 20.58
C THR A 111 -14.92 8.67 20.19
N ILE A 112 -15.96 8.10 20.79
CA ILE A 112 -17.35 8.55 20.61
C ILE A 112 -17.83 9.25 21.87
N LYS A 113 -18.43 10.43 21.75
CA LYS A 113 -18.93 11.21 22.90
C LYS A 113 -20.36 11.67 22.67
N ILE A 114 -21.15 11.62 23.74
CA ILE A 114 -22.46 12.26 23.84
C ILE A 114 -22.42 13.18 25.07
N PRO A 115 -22.03 14.46 24.90
CA PRO A 115 -21.83 15.38 26.01
C PRO A 115 -23.07 15.55 26.90
N GLU A 116 -24.27 15.52 26.33
CA GLU A 116 -25.53 15.70 27.07
C GLU A 116 -25.82 14.54 28.04
N LEU A 117 -25.18 13.39 27.84
CA LEU A 117 -25.29 12.22 28.70
C LEU A 117 -24.05 12.00 29.57
N ASP A 118 -23.02 12.84 29.47
CA ASP A 118 -21.67 12.58 30.01
C ASP A 118 -21.18 11.16 29.62
N PHE A 119 -21.44 10.77 28.37
CA PHE A 119 -21.13 9.44 27.86
C PHE A 119 -19.95 9.48 26.89
N GLU A 120 -19.00 8.57 27.10
CA GLU A 120 -17.81 8.42 26.27
C GLU A 120 -17.51 6.94 26.04
N ILE A 121 -17.25 6.58 24.79
CA ILE A 121 -16.70 5.28 24.40
C ILE A 121 -15.25 5.54 23.98
N PRO A 122 -14.27 5.20 24.83
CA PRO A 122 -12.87 5.42 24.52
C PRO A 122 -12.36 4.43 23.45
N PRO A 123 -11.20 4.70 22.84
CA PRO A 123 -10.61 3.85 21.80
C PRO A 123 -10.47 2.38 22.23
N GLU A 124 -10.04 2.14 23.47
CA GLU A 124 -9.75 0.81 24.00
C GLU A 124 -11.01 -0.03 24.26
N ALA A 125 -12.19 0.61 24.32
CA ALA A 125 -13.43 -0.07 24.63
C ALA A 125 -13.98 -0.88 23.45
N GLN A 126 -13.76 -0.43 22.21
CA GLN A 126 -14.34 -1.05 21.03
C GLN A 126 -13.42 -0.91 19.81
N ARG A 127 -13.17 -2.04 19.13
CA ARG A 127 -12.42 -2.10 17.87
C ARG A 127 -13.12 -1.32 16.73
N GLY A 128 -12.38 -1.12 15.64
CA GLY A 128 -12.92 -0.51 14.43
C GLY A 128 -14.13 -1.26 13.89
N SER A 129 -15.19 -0.54 13.53
CA SER A 129 -16.46 -1.14 13.09
C SER A 129 -17.19 -0.28 12.06
N LEU A 130 -17.96 -0.94 11.19
CA LEU A 130 -18.92 -0.31 10.29
C LEU A 130 -20.31 -0.58 10.86
N SER A 131 -21.01 0.49 11.20
CA SER A 131 -22.34 0.42 11.80
C SER A 131 -23.18 1.60 11.36
N THR A 132 -24.25 1.88 12.10
CA THR A 132 -25.04 3.10 12.00
C THR A 132 -25.01 3.84 13.32
N VAL A 133 -25.48 5.09 13.34
CA VAL A 133 -25.65 5.84 14.61
C VAL A 133 -26.54 5.05 15.58
N GLU A 134 -27.62 4.44 15.10
CA GLU A 134 -28.46 3.54 15.90
C GLU A 134 -27.69 2.34 16.44
N GLY A 135 -26.95 1.65 15.56
CA GLY A 135 -26.25 0.41 15.90
C GLY A 135 -25.20 0.62 16.99
N ILE A 136 -24.50 1.75 16.96
CA ILE A 136 -23.53 2.11 18.00
C ILE A 136 -24.22 2.35 19.35
N LEU A 137 -25.33 3.09 19.37
CA LEU A 137 -26.07 3.38 20.61
C LEU A 137 -26.73 2.12 21.20
N ALA A 138 -27.32 1.28 20.34
CA ALA A 138 -27.92 0.01 20.73
C ALA A 138 -26.87 -0.93 21.33
N ARG A 139 -25.72 -1.08 20.66
CA ARG A 139 -24.61 -1.89 21.15
C ARG A 139 -24.08 -1.41 22.50
N ALA A 140 -23.91 -0.10 22.67
CA ALA A 140 -23.50 0.48 23.95
C ALA A 140 -24.51 0.16 25.07
N ALA A 141 -25.81 0.24 24.79
CA ALA A 141 -26.85 -0.12 25.74
C ALA A 141 -26.83 -1.62 26.10
N ASP A 142 -26.61 -2.49 25.12
CA ASP A 142 -26.54 -3.94 25.32
C ASP A 142 -25.31 -4.32 26.15
N GLU A 143 -24.12 -3.79 25.81
CA GLU A 143 -22.86 -4.03 26.54
C GLU A 143 -22.94 -3.57 28.00
N LEU A 144 -23.55 -2.40 28.27
CA LEU A 144 -23.78 -1.91 29.63
C LEU A 144 -24.78 -2.78 30.40
N SER A 145 -25.76 -3.39 29.71
CA SER A 145 -26.81 -4.20 30.32
C SER A 145 -26.41 -5.65 30.61
N ALA A 146 -25.42 -6.20 29.90
CA ALA A 146 -25.09 -7.63 29.90
C ALA A 146 -24.83 -8.23 31.29
N LEU A 147 -24.22 -7.45 32.20
CA LEU A 147 -23.88 -7.91 33.56
C LEU A 147 -24.77 -7.30 34.65
N GLN A 148 -25.91 -6.68 34.30
CA GLN A 148 -26.75 -5.98 35.28
C GLN A 148 -27.32 -6.90 36.36
N GLU A 149 -27.74 -8.13 36.02
CA GLU A 149 -28.31 -9.06 37.01
C GLU A 149 -27.29 -9.52 38.06
N GLU A 150 -26.01 -9.57 37.69
CA GLU A 150 -24.92 -9.85 38.63
C GLU A 150 -24.59 -8.61 39.47
N ARG A 151 -24.52 -7.43 38.84
CA ARG A 151 -24.30 -6.16 39.55
C ARG A 151 -25.38 -5.89 40.58
N LYS A 152 -26.65 -6.20 40.31
CA LYS A 152 -27.76 -6.09 41.27
C LYS A 152 -27.55 -6.91 42.55
N LYS A 153 -26.82 -8.04 42.47
CA LYS A 153 -26.54 -8.89 43.64
C LYS A 153 -25.35 -8.40 44.46
N VAL A 154 -24.34 -7.83 43.80
CA VAL A 154 -23.08 -7.40 44.42
C VAL A 154 -23.15 -5.95 44.90
N ASP A 155 -23.65 -5.06 44.05
CA ASP A 155 -23.79 -3.62 44.33
C ASP A 155 -25.09 -3.05 43.72
N PRO A 156 -26.20 -3.12 44.48
CA PRO A 156 -27.50 -2.63 44.02
C PRO A 156 -27.52 -1.14 43.66
N LYS A 157 -26.69 -0.31 44.31
CA LYS A 157 -26.68 1.15 44.08
C LYS A 157 -26.09 1.48 42.72
N THR A 158 -24.97 0.85 42.37
CA THR A 158 -24.35 1.01 41.06
C THR A 158 -25.26 0.46 39.96
N ALA A 159 -25.91 -0.68 40.20
CA ALA A 159 -26.88 -1.23 39.25
C ALA A 159 -28.06 -0.28 38.96
N GLU A 160 -28.62 0.37 39.99
CA GLU A 160 -29.70 1.34 39.83
C GLU A 160 -29.24 2.59 39.05
N ALA A 161 -28.03 3.09 39.31
CA ALA A 161 -27.46 4.21 38.55
C ALA A 161 -27.29 3.86 37.06
N ILE A 162 -26.85 2.63 36.75
CA ILE A 162 -26.74 2.14 35.37
C ILE A 162 -28.11 1.99 34.72
N ASP A 163 -29.12 1.49 35.43
CA ASP A 163 -30.49 1.37 34.89
C ASP A 163 -31.10 2.75 34.55
N GLN A 164 -30.84 3.76 35.37
CA GLN A 164 -31.22 5.14 35.09
C GLN A 164 -30.50 5.70 33.86
N PHE A 165 -29.20 5.41 33.73
CA PHE A 165 -28.41 5.83 32.56
C PHE A 165 -28.87 5.13 31.27
N LEU A 166 -29.09 3.81 31.30
CA LEU A 166 -29.62 3.02 30.19
C LEU A 166 -30.97 3.53 29.70
N SER A 167 -31.81 4.02 30.62
CA SER A 167 -33.09 4.64 30.27
C SER A 167 -32.90 5.92 29.44
N LYS A 168 -31.91 6.76 29.80
CA LYS A 168 -31.56 7.96 29.03
C LYS A 168 -30.94 7.61 27.67
N LEU A 169 -30.00 6.66 27.64
CA LEU A 169 -29.34 6.23 26.41
C LEU A 169 -30.35 5.64 25.41
N ARG A 170 -31.32 4.84 25.88
CA ARG A 170 -32.40 4.30 25.05
C ARG A 170 -33.36 5.37 24.55
N ALA A 171 -33.60 6.44 25.32
CA ALA A 171 -34.40 7.58 24.85
C ALA A 171 -33.69 8.32 23.71
N CYS A 172 -32.37 8.51 23.82
CA CYS A 172 -31.54 9.05 22.73
C CYS A 172 -31.58 8.14 21.49
N ALA A 173 -31.44 6.83 21.65
CA ALA A 173 -31.52 5.86 20.54
C ALA A 173 -32.87 5.85 19.80
N LYS A 174 -33.94 6.39 20.42
CA LYS A 174 -35.29 6.51 19.83
C LYS A 174 -35.60 7.90 19.28
N ALA A 175 -34.61 8.79 19.20
CA ALA A 175 -34.80 10.19 18.81
C ALA A 175 -35.75 10.99 19.73
N GLU A 176 -35.99 10.57 20.98
CA GLU A 176 -36.92 11.26 21.88
C GLU A 176 -36.32 12.57 22.44
N THR A 177 -34.99 12.64 22.50
CA THR A 177 -34.22 13.78 22.99
C THR A 177 -33.20 14.23 21.94
N SER A 178 -32.94 15.53 21.89
CA SER A 178 -31.84 16.08 21.09
C SER A 178 -30.51 15.87 21.79
N PHE A 179 -29.47 15.50 21.05
CA PHE A 179 -28.12 15.33 21.55
C PHE A 179 -27.09 15.53 20.45
N THR A 180 -25.83 15.68 20.86
CA THR A 180 -24.71 15.80 19.93
C THR A 180 -23.93 14.49 19.91
N PHE A 181 -23.83 13.87 18.74
CA PHE A 181 -23.00 12.70 18.53
C PHE A 181 -21.63 13.15 18.00
N ILE A 182 -20.59 12.99 18.81
CA ILE A 182 -19.23 13.38 18.46
C ILE A 182 -18.41 12.12 18.16
N LEU A 183 -17.78 12.08 16.99
CA LEU A 183 -16.82 11.04 16.61
C LEU A 183 -15.48 11.71 16.36
N ASP A 184 -14.56 11.55 17.31
CA ASP A 184 -13.22 12.14 17.29
C ASP A 184 -12.19 11.05 17.00
N ASP A 185 -11.49 11.16 15.88
CA ASP A 185 -10.50 10.20 15.45
C ASP A 185 -9.14 10.86 15.15
N PRO A 186 -8.16 10.68 16.04
CA PRO A 186 -6.79 11.12 15.83
C PRO A 186 -6.14 10.54 14.56
N ALA A 187 -6.51 9.33 14.12
CA ALA A 187 -5.95 8.74 12.90
C ALA A 187 -6.58 9.29 11.61
N GLY A 188 -7.67 10.06 11.73
CA GLY A 188 -8.42 10.60 10.61
C GLY A 188 -9.17 9.54 9.79
N ASN A 189 -9.33 8.34 10.34
CA ASN A 189 -9.80 7.17 9.63
C ASN A 189 -11.29 6.86 9.81
N SER A 190 -12.01 7.71 10.54
CA SER A 190 -13.43 7.57 10.81
C SER A 190 -14.28 8.39 9.85
N PHE A 191 -15.54 8.00 9.71
CA PHE A 191 -16.49 8.62 8.78
C PHE A 191 -17.92 8.56 9.30
N ILE A 192 -18.68 9.62 9.03
CA ILE A 192 -20.13 9.65 9.18
C ILE A 192 -20.71 10.03 7.82
N GLU A 193 -21.67 9.24 7.35
CA GLU A 193 -22.35 9.46 6.07
C GLU A 193 -23.04 10.83 6.02
N ASN A 194 -22.88 11.50 4.88
CA ASN A 194 -23.63 12.69 4.50
C ASN A 194 -24.70 12.31 3.45
N PRO A 195 -25.99 12.19 3.84
CA PRO A 195 -27.09 11.86 2.93
C PRO A 195 -27.34 12.93 1.84
N HIS A 196 -26.83 14.14 2.02
CA HIS A 196 -26.98 15.26 1.10
C HIS A 196 -25.81 15.41 0.13
N ALA A 197 -24.80 14.52 0.19
CA ALA A 197 -23.63 14.57 -0.67
C ALA A 197 -24.04 14.67 -2.17
N PRO A 198 -23.36 15.51 -2.98
CA PRO A 198 -22.17 16.32 -2.66
C PRO A 198 -22.46 17.65 -1.96
N SER A 199 -23.72 17.96 -1.64
CA SER A 199 -24.09 19.20 -0.94
C SER A 199 -23.69 19.12 0.55
N PRO A 200 -23.39 20.26 1.19
CA PRO A 200 -23.05 20.28 2.61
C PRO A 200 -24.26 19.85 3.46
N ASP A 201 -23.97 19.07 4.49
CA ASP A 201 -24.97 18.61 5.45
C ASP A 201 -25.20 19.68 6.54
N PRO A 202 -26.43 20.14 6.78
CA PRO A 202 -26.72 21.15 7.81
C PRO A 202 -26.55 20.61 9.24
N SER A 203 -26.66 19.30 9.45
CA SER A 203 -26.61 18.63 10.76
C SER A 203 -25.25 18.05 11.11
N LEU A 204 -24.31 18.00 10.15
CA LEU A 204 -22.99 17.41 10.34
C LEU A 204 -21.88 18.44 10.11
N THR A 205 -21.11 18.71 11.16
CA THR A 205 -19.92 19.57 11.10
C THR A 205 -18.64 18.74 11.23
N ILE A 206 -17.74 18.86 10.25
CA ILE A 206 -16.46 18.15 10.23
C ILE A 206 -15.34 19.14 10.51
N LYS A 207 -14.49 18.84 11.50
CA LYS A 207 -13.30 19.62 11.84
C LYS A 207 -12.06 18.76 11.72
N PHE A 208 -11.10 19.22 10.92
CA PHE A 208 -9.77 18.61 10.86
C PHE A 208 -8.82 19.35 11.80
N TYR A 209 -7.96 18.63 12.52
CA TYR A 209 -7.04 19.20 13.51
C TYR A 209 -5.63 18.61 13.40
N GLU A 210 -4.63 19.36 13.88
CA GLU A 210 -3.27 18.84 14.06
C GLU A 210 -3.19 18.05 15.36
N ARG A 211 -2.60 16.85 15.29
CA ARG A 211 -2.53 15.92 16.41
C ARG A 211 -1.65 16.47 17.51
N THR A 212 -2.02 16.19 18.76
CA THR A 212 -1.15 16.47 19.90
C THR A 212 0.04 15.49 19.92
N PRO A 213 1.16 15.83 20.57
CA PRO A 213 2.29 14.91 20.72
C PRO A 213 1.90 13.58 21.38
N GLU A 214 0.95 13.61 22.31
CA GLU A 214 0.40 12.43 22.99
C GLU A 214 -0.37 11.54 22.01
N GLN A 215 -1.28 12.13 21.22
CA GLN A 215 -2.00 11.40 20.16
C GLN A 215 -1.04 10.82 19.12
N GLN A 216 0.00 11.56 18.78
CA GLN A 216 1.02 11.15 17.82
C GLN A 216 1.82 9.94 18.36
N ALA A 217 2.18 9.95 19.64
CA ALA A 217 2.83 8.81 20.29
C ALA A 217 1.93 7.56 20.36
N THR A 218 0.65 7.71 20.72
CA THR A 218 -0.31 6.59 20.77
C THR A 218 -0.53 5.95 19.40
N LEU A 219 -0.45 6.76 18.33
CA LEU A 219 -0.52 6.33 16.94
C LEU A 219 0.80 5.75 16.39
N GLY A 220 1.83 5.60 17.23
CA GLY A 220 3.10 4.97 16.85
C GLY A 220 4.08 5.90 16.12
N TYR A 221 3.84 7.22 16.08
CA TYR A 221 4.85 8.14 15.54
C TYR A 221 5.99 8.32 16.54
N VAL A 222 7.22 8.18 16.05
CA VAL A 222 8.42 8.49 16.84
C VAL A 222 8.47 9.99 17.09
N ALA A 223 8.30 10.40 18.35
CA ALA A 223 8.53 11.78 18.76
C ALA A 223 10.02 12.10 18.56
N ASN A 224 10.35 12.85 17.51
CA ASN A 224 11.69 13.43 17.36
C ASN A 224 11.92 14.39 18.54
N PRO A 225 12.86 14.14 19.47
CA PRO A 225 13.05 14.98 20.66
C PRO A 225 13.60 16.38 20.36
N SER A 226 13.73 16.76 19.09
CA SER A 226 14.51 17.92 18.66
C SER A 226 13.69 19.19 18.39
N GLN A 227 12.39 19.22 18.68
CA GLN A 227 11.55 20.41 18.48
C GLN A 227 10.84 20.88 19.75
N ALA A 228 11.49 20.72 20.91
CA ALA A 228 11.12 21.43 22.12
C ALA A 228 12.25 22.38 22.54
N GLY A 229 12.19 23.60 22.01
CA GLY A 229 12.90 24.77 22.56
C GLY A 229 13.94 25.40 21.63
N GLN A 230 13.57 26.51 20.99
CA GLN A 230 14.25 27.80 21.16
C GLN A 230 13.57 28.91 20.35
N SER A 231 13.10 29.91 21.09
CA SER A 231 12.62 31.21 20.64
C SER A 231 13.76 32.22 20.50
N GLU A 232 13.66 33.05 19.46
CA GLU A 232 14.22 34.42 19.26
C GLU A 232 15.76 34.67 19.24
N GLY A 233 16.22 35.35 18.18
CA GLY A 233 17.52 36.03 18.11
C GLY A 233 17.98 36.40 16.70
N SER A 234 17.82 37.67 16.32
CA SER A 234 18.13 38.28 15.00
C SER A 234 19.62 38.54 14.74
N LEU A 235 20.06 38.48 13.46
CA LEU A 235 20.74 39.57 12.68
C LEU A 235 21.69 39.07 11.57
N GLY A 236 21.51 39.60 10.34
CA GLY A 236 22.64 39.94 9.44
C GLY A 236 22.73 39.22 8.08
N ALA A 237 22.11 39.78 7.03
CA ALA A 237 22.33 39.43 5.62
C ALA A 237 23.71 39.94 5.10
N PRO A 238 24.18 39.50 3.91
CA PRO A 238 23.84 40.29 2.73
C PRO A 238 23.49 39.51 1.46
N SER A 239 22.68 40.20 0.66
CA SER A 239 22.07 39.84 -0.63
C SER A 239 23.07 39.40 -1.70
N ALA A 240 22.79 38.26 -2.34
CA ALA A 240 23.34 37.87 -3.64
C ALA A 240 22.18 37.52 -4.60
N LYS A 241 21.91 38.48 -5.48
CA LYS A 241 21.15 38.46 -6.75
C LYS A 241 20.42 37.15 -7.08
N THR A 242 19.10 37.19 -6.96
CA THR A 242 18.13 36.26 -7.53
C THR A 242 18.33 36.18 -9.05
N ALA A 243 18.96 35.11 -9.53
CA ALA A 243 18.83 34.69 -10.91
C ALA A 243 17.43 34.11 -11.07
N TYR A 244 16.65 34.62 -12.02
CA TYR A 244 15.43 33.96 -12.45
C TYR A 244 15.83 32.65 -13.13
N VAL A 245 15.50 31.54 -12.49
CA VAL A 245 15.76 30.19 -12.98
C VAL A 245 14.40 29.61 -13.41
N PRO A 246 14.23 29.21 -14.69
CA PRO A 246 12.99 28.60 -15.16
C PRO A 246 12.67 27.34 -14.35
N ASN A 247 11.41 27.19 -13.97
CA ASN A 247 10.88 26.07 -13.20
C ASN A 247 11.32 24.73 -13.80
N GLY A 248 12.26 24.03 -13.15
CA GLY A 248 12.76 22.73 -13.60
C GLY A 248 14.19 22.37 -13.19
N THR A 249 15.02 23.32 -12.75
CA THR A 249 16.48 23.07 -12.63
C THR A 249 17.05 23.06 -11.21
N ILE A 250 16.26 23.31 -10.16
CA ILE A 250 16.74 23.26 -8.76
C ILE A 250 16.76 21.81 -8.20
N GLY A 251 15.90 20.93 -8.73
CA GLY A 251 15.83 19.52 -8.28
C GLY A 251 17.00 18.64 -8.73
N ALA A 252 17.68 19.02 -9.82
CA ALA A 252 18.68 18.18 -10.46
C ALA A 252 20.01 18.09 -9.69
N THR A 253 20.41 19.11 -8.92
CA THR A 253 21.70 19.08 -8.19
C THR A 253 21.59 18.54 -6.77
N ALA A 254 20.40 18.58 -6.17
CA ALA A 254 20.16 18.05 -4.82
C ALA A 254 19.87 16.54 -4.83
N GLY A 255 19.20 16.02 -5.88
CA GLY A 255 18.98 14.58 -6.07
C GLY A 255 20.27 13.77 -6.20
N HIS A 256 21.32 14.38 -6.78
CA HIS A 256 22.62 13.73 -6.97
C HIS A 256 23.37 13.38 -5.67
N ARG A 257 23.03 14.00 -4.53
CA ARG A 257 23.73 13.72 -3.25
C ARG A 257 23.07 12.60 -2.42
N ALA A 258 21.80 12.30 -2.68
CA ALA A 258 21.00 11.32 -1.94
C ALA A 258 21.22 9.87 -2.45
N ILE A 259 21.46 9.70 -3.76
CA ILE A 259 21.76 8.40 -4.40
C ILE A 259 22.98 7.71 -3.77
N ALA A 260 23.95 8.46 -3.26
CA ALA A 260 25.15 7.90 -2.64
C ALA A 260 24.96 7.43 -1.18
N GLN A 261 23.83 7.75 -0.52
CA GLN A 261 23.66 7.56 0.93
C GLN A 261 22.23 7.11 1.32
N SER A 262 21.97 5.81 1.14
CA SER A 262 20.98 4.95 1.83
C SER A 262 20.07 5.60 2.88
N ASN A 263 18.82 5.96 2.52
CA ASN A 263 17.67 6.12 3.44
C ASN A 263 16.31 5.91 2.74
N SER A 264 15.35 5.32 3.46
CA SER A 264 14.12 4.70 2.94
C SER A 264 12.97 5.66 2.56
N THR A 265 13.16 6.98 2.64
CA THR A 265 12.17 7.99 2.24
C THR A 265 12.20 8.34 0.75
N ASP A 266 13.27 7.95 0.03
CA ASP A 266 13.50 8.36 -1.35
C ASP A 266 12.90 7.39 -2.39
N ILE A 267 12.51 6.18 -1.99
CA ILE A 267 11.82 5.24 -2.89
C ILE A 267 10.38 5.72 -3.14
N SER A 268 9.73 6.18 -2.07
CA SER A 268 8.39 6.75 -2.12
C SER A 268 8.37 8.00 -3.00
N ASP A 269 9.25 8.98 -2.77
CA ASP A 269 9.24 10.22 -3.55
C ASP A 269 9.68 10.06 -5.03
N ASN A 270 10.48 9.04 -5.37
CA ASN A 270 10.85 8.75 -6.77
C ASN A 270 9.72 8.11 -7.57
N LEU A 271 8.86 7.29 -6.96
CA LEU A 271 7.68 6.76 -7.63
C LEU A 271 6.53 7.79 -7.67
N PHE A 272 6.51 8.73 -6.72
CA PHE A 272 5.51 9.80 -6.63
C PHE A 272 5.70 10.93 -7.66
N ARG A 273 6.66 10.78 -8.58
CA ARG A 273 6.86 11.68 -9.74
C ARG A 273 5.81 11.54 -10.83
N TYR A 274 5.11 10.41 -10.90
CA TYR A 274 4.22 10.07 -12.02
C TYR A 274 2.74 10.12 -11.63
N SER A 275 2.45 9.83 -10.36
CA SER A 275 1.21 10.11 -9.64
C SER A 275 1.49 9.91 -8.14
N ALA A 276 1.00 10.82 -7.30
CA ALA A 276 0.99 10.59 -5.85
C ALA A 276 0.03 9.41 -5.58
N PRO A 277 0.45 8.32 -4.92
CA PRO A 277 -0.46 7.24 -4.60
C PRO A 277 -1.45 7.77 -3.60
N GLU A 278 -2.73 7.59 -3.90
CA GLU A 278 -3.78 7.98 -2.98
C GLU A 278 -3.73 7.12 -1.70
N GLU A 279 -3.13 5.91 -1.72
CA GLU A 279 -3.08 4.99 -0.57
C GLU A 279 -1.80 4.10 -0.61
N VAL A 280 -0.84 4.29 0.30
CA VAL A 280 0.25 3.32 0.56
C VAL A 280 -0.25 2.32 1.61
N MET A 281 -0.34 1.05 1.23
CA MET A 281 -0.74 -0.06 2.10
C MET A 281 0.48 -0.56 2.88
N THR A 282 0.37 -0.74 4.20
CA THR A 282 1.44 -1.36 5.00
C THR A 282 0.93 -2.65 5.60
N PHE A 283 1.69 -3.73 5.47
CA PHE A 283 1.31 -5.04 5.98
C PHE A 283 2.47 -5.71 6.73
N PRO A 284 2.18 -6.39 7.85
CA PRO A 284 3.19 -7.12 8.60
C PRO A 284 3.79 -8.23 7.73
N SER A 285 5.09 -8.46 7.88
CA SER A 285 5.95 -9.38 7.15
C SER A 285 6.83 -10.17 8.08
N THR A 286 7.39 -11.25 7.54
CA THR A 286 8.60 -11.86 8.06
C THR A 286 9.79 -11.41 7.20
N CYS A 287 10.92 -11.07 7.82
CA CYS A 287 12.13 -10.70 7.11
C CYS A 287 12.74 -11.93 6.42
N GLY A 288 12.96 -11.88 5.10
CA GLY A 288 13.57 -12.98 4.34
C GLY A 288 15.04 -13.27 4.71
N ALA A 289 15.71 -12.35 5.42
CA ALA A 289 17.10 -12.52 5.84
C ALA A 289 17.26 -13.02 7.30
N CYS A 290 16.48 -12.47 8.25
CA CYS A 290 16.64 -12.78 9.67
C CYS A 290 15.39 -13.37 10.33
N THR A 291 14.30 -13.57 9.58
CA THR A 291 13.03 -14.15 10.04
C THR A 291 12.30 -13.39 11.15
N GLU A 292 12.80 -12.20 11.53
CA GLU A 292 12.13 -11.32 12.49
C GLU A 292 10.93 -10.63 11.81
N PRO A 293 9.86 -10.29 12.57
CA PRO A 293 8.77 -9.48 12.05
C PRO A 293 9.29 -8.16 11.49
N CYS A 294 8.85 -7.79 10.30
CA CYS A 294 9.12 -6.50 9.68
C CYS A 294 7.91 -5.98 8.92
N GLU A 295 7.97 -4.79 8.36
CA GLU A 295 6.87 -4.22 7.59
C GLU A 295 7.20 -4.21 6.11
N THR A 296 6.19 -4.49 5.28
CA THR A 296 6.24 -4.26 3.84
C THR A 296 5.23 -3.20 3.48
N ARG A 297 5.67 -2.20 2.73
CA ARG A 297 4.83 -1.14 2.17
C ARG A 297 4.57 -1.45 0.72
N MET A 298 3.31 -1.45 0.32
CA MET A 298 2.86 -1.67 -1.04
C MET A 298 2.04 -0.49 -1.51
N PHE A 299 2.28 -0.04 -2.72
CA PHE A 299 1.42 0.94 -3.35
C PHE A 299 1.33 0.67 -4.85
N VAL A 300 0.15 0.97 -5.38
CA VAL A 300 -0.14 0.83 -6.80
C VAL A 300 0.05 2.19 -7.43
N THR A 301 0.85 2.26 -8.50
CA THR A 301 1.01 3.48 -9.28
C THR A 301 0.88 3.18 -10.75
N LYS A 302 0.48 4.20 -11.51
CA LYS A 302 0.45 4.13 -12.97
C LYS A 302 1.60 4.96 -13.50
N ILE A 303 2.54 4.31 -14.17
CA ILE A 303 3.65 4.99 -14.81
C ILE A 303 3.21 5.43 -16.21
N PRO A 304 3.27 6.72 -16.57
CA PRO A 304 2.95 7.21 -17.91
C PRO A 304 3.67 6.41 -18.99
N TYR A 305 2.94 6.08 -20.06
CA TYR A 305 3.44 5.26 -21.17
C TYR A 305 3.84 3.82 -20.79
N PHE A 306 3.52 3.41 -19.55
CA PHE A 306 3.67 2.07 -19.03
C PHE A 306 2.38 1.63 -18.34
N GLN A 307 2.30 0.34 -18.01
CA GLN A 307 1.14 -0.22 -17.34
C GLN A 307 1.11 0.14 -15.84
N GLU A 308 0.03 -0.23 -15.18
CA GLU A 308 -0.07 -0.14 -13.74
C GLU A 308 0.97 -1.06 -13.08
N VAL A 309 1.59 -0.61 -12.00
CA VAL A 309 2.61 -1.37 -11.28
C VAL A 309 2.34 -1.34 -9.79
N ILE A 310 2.69 -2.44 -9.15
CA ILE A 310 2.63 -2.63 -7.70
C ILE A 310 4.07 -2.56 -7.20
N VAL A 311 4.38 -1.56 -6.38
CA VAL A 311 5.70 -1.44 -5.75
C VAL A 311 5.62 -1.89 -4.31
N MET A 312 6.44 -2.87 -3.96
CA MET A 312 6.55 -3.47 -2.64
C MET A 312 7.94 -3.17 -2.07
N ALA A 313 8.01 -2.43 -0.97
CA ALA A 313 9.24 -2.12 -0.25
C ALA A 313 9.21 -2.74 1.15
N SER A 314 10.11 -3.67 1.42
CA SER A 314 10.27 -4.29 2.74
C SER A 314 11.50 -3.72 3.45
N THR A 315 11.34 -3.32 4.71
CA THR A 315 12.45 -2.86 5.55
C THR A 315 12.41 -3.56 6.89
N CYS A 316 13.52 -4.20 7.26
CA CYS A 316 13.69 -4.84 8.56
C CYS A 316 14.58 -3.98 9.46
N ASP A 317 14.01 -3.51 10.58
CA ASP A 317 14.71 -2.68 11.55
C ASP A 317 15.76 -3.47 12.36
N SER A 318 15.54 -4.78 12.52
CA SER A 318 16.42 -5.64 13.34
C SER A 318 17.75 -5.97 12.67
N CYS A 319 17.74 -6.28 11.36
CA CYS A 319 18.96 -6.64 10.62
C CYS A 319 19.37 -5.63 9.54
N GLY A 320 18.55 -4.61 9.29
CA GLY A 320 18.77 -3.63 8.23
C GLY A 320 18.53 -4.16 6.81
N TYR A 321 17.94 -5.35 6.66
CA TYR A 321 17.59 -5.89 5.35
C TYR A 321 16.55 -4.98 4.68
N ARG A 322 16.81 -4.61 3.43
CA ARG A 322 15.94 -3.79 2.59
C ARG A 322 15.74 -4.51 1.26
N ASN A 323 14.49 -4.59 0.83
CA ASN A 323 14.12 -5.16 -0.46
C ASN A 323 13.08 -4.25 -1.12
N SER A 324 13.18 -4.10 -2.44
CA SER A 324 12.23 -3.32 -3.22
C SER A 324 11.93 -4.06 -4.50
N GLU A 325 10.67 -4.45 -4.65
CA GLU A 325 10.16 -5.21 -5.77
C GLU A 325 9.14 -4.37 -6.51
N LEU A 326 9.19 -4.41 -7.83
CA LEU A 326 8.17 -3.84 -8.69
C LEU A 326 7.54 -5.00 -9.45
N LYS A 327 6.23 -5.17 -9.25
CA LYS A 327 5.42 -6.16 -9.95
C LYS A 327 4.49 -5.46 -10.93
N PRO A 328 4.24 -6.03 -12.11
CA PRO A 328 3.21 -5.55 -13.02
C PRO A 328 1.83 -5.69 -12.38
N GLY A 329 0.98 -4.69 -12.57
CA GLY A 329 -0.45 -4.73 -12.26
C GLY A 329 -1.28 -4.85 -13.54
N GLY A 330 -2.41 -5.55 -13.48
CA GLY A 330 -3.33 -5.74 -14.60
C GLY A 330 -3.15 -7.09 -15.33
N ALA A 331 -3.85 -7.22 -16.45
CA ALA A 331 -3.82 -8.45 -17.26
C ALA A 331 -2.45 -8.65 -17.92
N ILE A 332 -2.07 -9.92 -18.12
CA ILE A 332 -0.85 -10.27 -18.85
C ILE A 332 -0.97 -9.75 -20.29
N PRO A 333 -0.02 -8.94 -20.78
CA PRO A 333 -0.05 -8.45 -22.15
C PRO A 333 -0.06 -9.61 -23.17
N GLU A 334 -0.79 -9.44 -24.27
CA GLU A 334 -0.88 -10.45 -25.34
C GLU A 334 0.45 -10.66 -26.08
N LYS A 335 1.32 -9.65 -26.08
CA LYS A 335 2.58 -9.61 -26.82
C LYS A 335 3.77 -9.34 -25.91
N GLY A 336 4.92 -9.85 -26.32
CA GLY A 336 6.20 -9.45 -25.76
C GLY A 336 6.64 -8.09 -26.30
N LYS A 337 7.57 -7.44 -25.61
CA LYS A 337 8.06 -6.11 -25.95
C LYS A 337 9.58 -6.05 -25.86
N LYS A 338 10.18 -5.56 -26.93
CA LYS A 338 11.60 -5.23 -27.03
C LYS A 338 11.78 -3.72 -27.00
N ILE A 339 12.57 -3.25 -26.03
CA ILE A 339 12.88 -1.84 -25.84
C ILE A 339 14.35 -1.65 -26.20
N THR A 340 14.63 -0.82 -27.19
CA THR A 340 15.99 -0.52 -27.62
C THR A 340 16.31 0.95 -27.34
N LEU A 341 17.35 1.19 -26.55
CA LEU A 341 17.86 2.52 -26.21
C LEU A 341 19.27 2.71 -26.81
N SER A 342 19.44 3.74 -27.62
CA SER A 342 20.75 4.21 -28.09
C SER A 342 21.34 5.20 -27.10
N VAL A 343 22.28 4.74 -26.27
CA VAL A 343 22.95 5.55 -25.24
C VAL A 343 24.08 6.34 -25.90
N ARG A 344 23.96 7.67 -25.91
CA ARG A 344 24.91 8.57 -26.60
C ARG A 344 25.47 9.65 -25.70
N ASN A 345 24.77 10.01 -24.64
CA ASN A 345 25.12 11.14 -23.77
C ASN A 345 24.92 10.77 -22.29
N ILE A 346 25.41 11.64 -21.40
CA ILE A 346 25.34 11.42 -19.95
C ILE A 346 23.88 11.45 -19.47
N THR A 347 23.01 12.23 -20.12
CA THR A 347 21.58 12.27 -19.78
C THR A 347 20.88 10.93 -20.06
N ASP A 348 21.38 10.14 -21.02
CA ASP A 348 20.88 8.79 -21.29
C ASP A 348 21.25 7.80 -20.17
N LEU A 349 22.42 7.98 -19.53
CA LEU A 349 22.82 7.16 -18.38
C LEU A 349 21.93 7.39 -17.16
N SER A 350 21.39 8.60 -17.03
CA SER A 350 20.46 8.97 -15.96
C SER A 350 19.00 8.61 -16.25
N ARG A 351 18.68 7.99 -17.39
CA ARG A 351 17.31 7.53 -17.67
C ARG A 351 16.90 6.46 -16.68
N ASP A 352 15.67 6.55 -16.19
CA ASP A 352 15.08 5.54 -15.33
C ASP A 352 14.82 4.26 -16.13
N VAL A 353 15.11 3.12 -15.51
CA VAL A 353 14.95 1.78 -16.07
C VAL A 353 14.21 0.91 -15.07
N ILE A 354 13.12 0.31 -15.52
CA ILE A 354 12.41 -0.76 -14.83
C ILE A 354 12.67 -2.02 -15.62
N LYS A 355 13.42 -2.94 -15.01
CA LYS A 355 13.66 -4.27 -15.55
C LYS A 355 12.77 -5.24 -14.79
N SER A 356 11.91 -5.98 -15.49
CA SER A 356 11.16 -7.08 -14.88
C SER A 356 12.07 -8.28 -14.59
N ASP A 357 11.54 -9.24 -13.85
CA ASP A 357 12.19 -10.54 -13.68
C ASP A 357 12.26 -11.30 -15.01
N THR A 358 11.22 -11.29 -15.83
CA THR A 358 11.16 -11.95 -17.15
C THR A 358 12.03 -11.29 -18.22
N ALA A 359 12.48 -10.06 -18.01
CA ALA A 359 13.28 -9.34 -18.99
C ALA A 359 14.74 -9.79 -19.07
N GLY A 360 15.17 -10.10 -20.29
CA GLY A 360 16.56 -10.21 -20.67
C GLY A 360 17.20 -8.84 -20.93
N VAL A 361 18.51 -8.75 -20.70
CA VAL A 361 19.31 -7.55 -20.98
C VAL A 361 20.38 -7.89 -22.02
N ILE A 362 20.39 -7.15 -23.13
CA ILE A 362 21.34 -7.36 -24.22
C ILE A 362 22.11 -6.06 -24.49
N ILE A 363 23.44 -6.16 -24.55
CA ILE A 363 24.35 -5.10 -25.00
C ILE A 363 25.20 -5.64 -26.15
N PRO A 364 24.78 -5.42 -27.42
CA PRO A 364 25.43 -5.99 -28.59
C PRO A 364 26.92 -5.63 -28.71
N GLU A 365 27.31 -4.42 -28.34
CA GLU A 365 28.69 -3.94 -28.44
C GLU A 365 29.64 -4.64 -27.46
N LEU A 366 29.11 -5.32 -26.45
CA LEU A 366 29.87 -6.13 -25.50
C LEU A 366 29.73 -7.63 -25.71
N ASP A 367 28.90 -8.07 -26.66
CA ASP A 367 28.44 -9.47 -26.76
C ASP A 367 27.89 -9.97 -25.41
N LEU A 368 27.20 -9.10 -24.68
CA LEU A 368 26.59 -9.41 -23.39
C LEU A 368 25.11 -9.70 -23.58
N GLU A 369 24.69 -10.86 -23.13
CA GLU A 369 23.30 -11.29 -23.07
C GLU A 369 23.04 -11.91 -21.69
N LEU A 370 22.05 -11.36 -21.00
CA LEU A 370 21.57 -11.82 -19.71
C LEU A 370 20.14 -12.28 -19.89
N ALA A 371 19.86 -13.56 -19.62
CA ALA A 371 18.52 -14.14 -19.77
C ALA A 371 17.54 -13.60 -18.72
N GLY A 372 16.24 -13.79 -18.96
CA GLY A 372 15.21 -13.62 -17.94
C GLY A 372 15.53 -14.40 -16.65
N GLY A 373 15.09 -13.88 -15.51
CA GLY A 373 15.38 -14.37 -14.17
C GLY A 373 16.75 -13.93 -13.63
N THR A 374 17.67 -13.47 -14.48
CA THR A 374 18.95 -12.94 -14.02
C THR A 374 18.78 -11.53 -13.44
N LEU A 375 19.47 -11.24 -12.33
CA LEU A 375 19.39 -9.98 -11.57
C LEU A 375 18.04 -9.68 -10.88
N GLY A 376 16.96 -10.40 -11.23
CA GLY A 376 15.61 -10.17 -10.72
C GLY A 376 14.96 -8.90 -11.31
N GLY A 377 13.77 -8.57 -10.80
CA GLY A 377 13.10 -7.32 -11.09
C GLY A 377 13.70 -6.16 -10.30
N MET A 378 13.92 -5.01 -10.94
CA MET A 378 14.54 -3.85 -10.29
C MET A 378 14.16 -2.52 -10.95
N VAL A 379 14.18 -1.47 -10.13
CA VAL A 379 14.03 -0.08 -10.55
C VAL A 379 15.37 0.60 -10.32
N THR A 380 15.96 1.13 -11.38
CA THR A 380 17.31 1.69 -11.38
C THR A 380 17.46 2.73 -12.49
N THR A 381 18.65 3.24 -12.73
CA THR A 381 18.98 4.03 -13.94
C THR A 381 19.77 3.18 -14.93
N VAL A 382 19.96 3.64 -16.16
CA VAL A 382 20.83 2.96 -17.14
C VAL A 382 22.24 2.75 -16.56
N GLU A 383 22.82 3.74 -15.90
CA GLU A 383 24.10 3.62 -15.18
C GLU A 383 24.02 2.60 -14.04
N GLY A 384 22.95 2.65 -13.24
CA GLY A 384 22.73 1.74 -12.12
C GLY A 384 22.63 0.29 -12.58
N LEU A 385 21.92 0.02 -13.67
CA LEU A 385 21.81 -1.31 -14.28
C LEU A 385 23.18 -1.85 -14.69
N VAL A 386 23.98 -1.05 -15.42
CA VAL A 386 25.34 -1.46 -15.84
C VAL A 386 26.25 -1.71 -14.64
N THR A 387 26.16 -0.88 -13.61
CA THR A 387 26.90 -1.04 -12.36
C THR A 387 26.51 -2.34 -11.64
N GLN A 388 25.23 -2.65 -11.59
CA GLN A 388 24.73 -3.87 -10.95
C GLN A 388 25.08 -5.14 -11.73
N ILE A 389 25.05 -5.09 -13.07
CA ILE A 389 25.59 -6.15 -13.93
C ILE A 389 27.06 -6.41 -13.58
N ARG A 390 27.88 -5.35 -13.50
CA ARG A 390 29.30 -5.46 -13.15
C ARG A 390 29.50 -6.13 -11.79
N GLU A 391 28.76 -5.68 -10.77
CA GLU A 391 28.87 -6.22 -9.41
C GLU A 391 28.40 -7.68 -9.31
N SER A 392 27.31 -8.02 -9.99
CA SER A 392 26.79 -9.39 -10.04
C SER A 392 27.79 -10.33 -10.69
N LEU A 393 28.31 -9.95 -11.87
CA LEU A 393 29.33 -10.73 -12.58
C LEU A 393 30.64 -10.87 -11.79
N ALA A 394 31.06 -9.83 -11.06
CA ALA A 394 32.21 -9.89 -10.17
C ALA A 394 31.99 -10.85 -8.99
N ARG A 395 30.77 -10.89 -8.43
CA ARG A 395 30.40 -11.77 -7.32
C ARG A 395 30.38 -13.24 -7.74
N VAL A 396 29.79 -13.54 -8.91
CA VAL A 396 29.77 -14.89 -9.49
C VAL A 396 31.19 -15.36 -9.81
N HIS A 397 32.04 -14.48 -10.33
CA HIS A 397 33.45 -14.77 -10.61
C HIS A 397 34.27 -15.08 -9.33
N GLY A 398 33.86 -14.57 -8.16
CA GLY A 398 34.49 -14.91 -6.89
C GLY A 398 34.28 -16.37 -6.46
N PHE A 399 33.21 -17.03 -6.92
CA PHE A 399 32.83 -18.38 -6.52
C PHE A 399 33.22 -19.47 -7.54
N THR A 400 33.30 -19.15 -8.83
CA THR A 400 33.55 -20.14 -9.90
C THR A 400 35.03 -20.33 -10.25
N PHE A 401 35.92 -19.44 -9.79
CA PHE A 401 37.31 -19.43 -10.22
C PHE A 401 38.28 -19.89 -9.11
N GLY A 402 38.41 -21.21 -8.95
CA GLY A 402 39.52 -21.80 -8.19
C GLY A 402 40.89 -21.46 -8.80
N ASP A 403 41.95 -21.69 -8.03
CA ASP A 403 43.36 -21.47 -8.41
C ASP A 403 43.79 -22.22 -9.70
N SER A 404 43.04 -23.24 -10.10
CA SER A 404 43.32 -24.18 -11.20
C SER A 404 42.89 -23.70 -12.59
N LEU A 405 42.40 -22.47 -12.75
CA LEU A 405 41.96 -21.91 -14.04
C LEU A 405 43.10 -21.29 -14.85
N GLU A 406 43.07 -21.54 -16.16
CA GLU A 406 43.99 -20.98 -17.14
C GLU A 406 44.02 -19.44 -17.11
N GLU A 407 45.23 -18.87 -17.08
CA GLU A 407 45.49 -17.43 -17.05
C GLU A 407 44.84 -16.68 -18.23
N SER A 408 44.64 -17.37 -19.36
CA SER A 408 43.96 -16.87 -20.55
C SER A 408 42.50 -16.49 -20.30
N LYS A 409 41.76 -17.26 -19.50
CA LYS A 409 40.35 -16.99 -19.17
C LYS A 409 40.22 -15.84 -18.18
N LYS A 410 41.15 -15.74 -17.21
CA LYS A 410 41.23 -14.62 -16.27
C LYS A 410 41.48 -13.29 -17.00
N ASN A 411 42.37 -13.29 -18.00
CA ASN A 411 42.64 -12.10 -18.80
C ASN A 411 41.44 -11.67 -19.65
N LYS A 412 40.74 -12.62 -20.29
CA LYS A 412 39.49 -12.32 -21.02
C LYS A 412 38.43 -11.69 -20.12
N TRP A 413 38.29 -12.17 -18.89
CA TRP A 413 37.30 -11.61 -17.96
C TRP A 413 37.69 -10.24 -17.43
N ARG A 414 38.98 -10.01 -17.20
CA ARG A 414 39.51 -8.68 -16.86
C ARG A 414 39.28 -7.69 -18.00
N GLU A 415 39.49 -8.11 -19.24
CA GLU A 415 39.24 -7.32 -20.43
C GLU A 415 37.75 -7.02 -20.60
N PHE A 416 36.87 -8.01 -20.40
CA PHE A 416 35.43 -7.83 -20.41
C PHE A 416 34.97 -6.83 -19.35
N GLY A 417 35.43 -6.97 -18.09
CA GLY A 417 35.12 -6.02 -17.03
C GLY A 417 35.60 -4.59 -17.32
N ALA A 418 36.76 -4.45 -17.98
CA ALA A 418 37.26 -3.15 -18.44
C ALA A 418 36.37 -2.57 -19.54
N ARG A 419 35.93 -3.38 -20.51
CA ARG A 419 34.98 -2.95 -21.55
C ARG A 419 33.62 -2.54 -20.96
N LEU A 420 33.11 -3.27 -19.98
CA LEU A 420 31.88 -2.93 -19.26
C LEU A 420 31.99 -1.59 -18.52
N THR A 421 33.14 -1.33 -17.90
CA THR A 421 33.41 -0.05 -17.23
C THR A 421 33.50 1.11 -18.22
N LYS A 422 34.00 0.87 -19.45
CA LYS A 422 34.05 1.88 -20.51
C LYS A 422 32.67 2.30 -21.04
N LEU A 423 31.62 1.50 -20.85
CA LEU A 423 30.26 1.94 -21.20
C LEU A 423 29.82 3.17 -20.40
N LEU A 424 30.26 3.25 -19.14
CA LEU A 424 29.96 4.36 -18.24
C LEU A 424 30.73 5.63 -18.60
N SER A 425 31.87 5.52 -19.30
CA SER A 425 32.65 6.69 -19.73
C SER A 425 32.12 7.33 -21.02
N LEU A 426 31.18 6.67 -21.71
CA LEU A 426 30.58 7.13 -22.98
C LEU A 426 31.60 7.51 -24.05
N GLU A 427 32.77 6.86 -24.07
CA GLU A 427 33.77 7.05 -25.13
C GLU A 427 33.22 6.69 -26.52
N GLN A 428 32.28 5.75 -26.56
CA GLN A 428 31.55 5.33 -27.76
C GLN A 428 30.06 5.17 -27.43
N PRO A 429 29.15 5.53 -28.35
CA PRO A 429 27.74 5.24 -28.19
C PRO A 429 27.52 3.73 -28.23
N TRP A 430 26.56 3.26 -27.46
CA TRP A 430 26.24 1.83 -27.33
C TRP A 430 24.73 1.63 -27.20
N THR A 431 24.30 0.38 -27.29
CA THR A 431 22.88 0.03 -27.36
C THR A 431 22.50 -0.82 -26.16
N LEU A 432 21.47 -0.39 -25.44
CA LEU A 432 20.82 -1.18 -24.39
C LEU A 432 19.52 -1.75 -24.95
N ILE A 433 19.37 -3.06 -24.89
CA ILE A 433 18.13 -3.73 -25.29
C ILE A 433 17.56 -4.46 -24.08
N LEU A 434 16.30 -4.17 -23.75
CA LEU A 434 15.50 -4.97 -22.83
C LEU A 434 14.51 -5.79 -23.65
N ASP A 435 14.63 -7.10 -23.57
CA ASP A 435 13.72 -8.04 -24.23
C ASP A 435 12.84 -8.70 -23.17
N ASP A 436 11.56 -8.34 -23.14
CA ASP A 436 10.63 -8.78 -22.10
C ASP A 436 9.40 -9.45 -22.70
N GLU A 437 9.28 -10.74 -22.46
CA GLU A 437 8.19 -11.57 -22.98
C GLU A 437 6.82 -11.20 -22.41
N LEU A 438 6.79 -10.62 -21.21
CA LEU A 438 5.55 -10.15 -20.58
C LEU A 438 5.34 -8.63 -20.72
N ALA A 439 6.23 -7.93 -21.43
CA ALA A 439 6.18 -6.48 -21.62
C ALA A 439 6.12 -5.66 -20.31
N ASN A 440 6.68 -6.20 -19.22
CA ASN A 440 6.70 -5.63 -17.88
C ASN A 440 7.93 -4.75 -17.60
N SER A 441 8.67 -4.36 -18.64
CA SER A 441 9.86 -3.52 -18.54
C SER A 441 9.64 -2.15 -19.17
N PHE A 442 10.42 -1.17 -18.70
CA PHE A 442 10.29 0.22 -19.11
C PHE A 442 11.63 0.94 -19.07
N ILE A 443 11.81 1.89 -20.00
CA ILE A 443 12.90 2.86 -19.99
C ILE A 443 12.25 4.23 -20.18
N ALA A 444 12.58 5.19 -19.33
CA ALA A 444 12.01 6.52 -19.39
C ALA A 444 12.51 7.30 -20.63
N PRO A 445 11.61 7.98 -21.36
CA PRO A 445 12.01 8.93 -22.39
C PRO A 445 12.66 10.17 -21.76
N VAL A 446 13.53 10.84 -22.50
CA VAL A 446 14.14 12.11 -22.07
C VAL A 446 13.20 13.31 -22.33
N THR A 447 12.22 13.14 -23.21
CA THR A 447 11.23 14.15 -23.60
C THR A 447 9.85 13.86 -22.97
N ASP A 448 9.03 14.90 -22.85
CA ASP A 448 7.68 14.79 -22.28
C ASP A 448 6.74 13.92 -23.15
N ASP A 449 6.93 13.94 -24.48
CA ASP A 449 6.30 13.02 -25.43
C ASP A 449 7.33 11.99 -25.89
N ILE A 450 6.96 10.72 -25.79
CA ILE A 450 7.78 9.57 -26.20
C ILE A 450 8.08 9.55 -27.69
N LYS A 451 7.22 10.18 -28.51
CA LYS A 451 7.40 10.26 -29.98
C LYS A 451 8.57 11.14 -30.39
N ASP A 452 8.95 12.07 -29.53
CA ASP A 452 10.06 13.00 -29.78
C ASP A 452 11.41 12.40 -29.36
N ASP A 453 11.42 11.24 -28.71
CA ASP A 453 12.63 10.53 -28.32
C ASP A 453 13.13 9.59 -29.41
N HIS A 454 13.96 10.11 -30.31
CA HIS A 454 14.54 9.31 -31.40
C HIS A 454 15.61 8.30 -30.95
N GLN A 455 16.00 8.28 -29.67
CA GLN A 455 16.99 7.34 -29.14
C GLN A 455 16.34 6.08 -28.58
N LEU A 456 15.02 6.06 -28.43
CA LEU A 456 14.26 5.00 -27.79
C LEU A 456 13.25 4.40 -28.77
N THR A 457 13.32 3.09 -29.00
CA THR A 457 12.39 2.38 -29.89
C THR A 457 11.73 1.21 -29.19
N TYR A 458 10.48 0.97 -29.55
CA TYR A 458 9.64 -0.08 -28.99
C TYR A 458 9.17 -0.99 -30.12
N GLU A 459 9.42 -2.29 -29.97
CA GLU A 459 8.98 -3.32 -30.89
C GLU A 459 8.16 -4.35 -30.13
N GLU A 460 6.90 -4.52 -30.50
CA GLU A 460 6.05 -5.59 -29.97
C GLU A 460 6.19 -6.82 -30.87
N TYR A 461 6.25 -8.00 -30.26
CA TYR A 461 6.33 -9.26 -30.98
C TYR A 461 5.36 -10.31 -30.41
N GLU A 462 4.90 -11.21 -31.28
CA GLU A 462 4.15 -12.38 -30.82
C GLU A 462 5.11 -13.38 -30.20
N ARG A 463 4.82 -13.77 -28.96
CA ARG A 463 5.58 -14.79 -28.23
C ARG A 463 5.55 -16.11 -29.00
N SER A 464 6.66 -16.83 -28.97
CA SER A 464 6.73 -18.19 -29.48
C SER A 464 5.94 -19.15 -28.58
N TRP A 465 5.64 -20.34 -29.10
CA TRP A 465 4.97 -21.39 -28.33
C TRP A 465 5.78 -21.80 -27.09
N ASP A 466 7.11 -21.91 -27.23
CA ASP A 466 8.02 -22.26 -26.14
C ASP A 466 8.04 -21.17 -25.05
N GLN A 467 8.00 -19.89 -25.44
CA GLN A 467 7.91 -18.77 -24.49
C GLN A 467 6.59 -18.80 -23.72
N ASN A 468 5.48 -19.05 -24.40
CA ASN A 468 4.19 -19.20 -23.72
C ASN A 468 4.16 -20.43 -22.80
N GLU A 469 4.87 -21.51 -23.14
CA GLU A 469 4.98 -22.70 -22.30
C GLU A 469 5.77 -22.40 -21.02
N GLU A 470 6.91 -21.72 -21.15
CA GLU A 470 7.75 -21.33 -20.01
C GLU A 470 7.04 -20.36 -19.05
N LEU A 471 6.17 -19.50 -19.60
CA LEU A 471 5.32 -18.59 -18.85
C LEU A 471 4.03 -19.23 -18.33
N GLY A 472 3.74 -20.50 -18.66
CA GLY A 472 2.52 -21.20 -18.27
C GLY A 472 1.23 -20.69 -18.92
N LEU A 473 1.34 -19.99 -20.05
CA LEU A 473 0.23 -19.36 -20.77
C LEU A 473 -0.48 -20.32 -21.74
N ASN A 474 0.14 -21.43 -22.15
CA ASN A 474 -0.48 -22.36 -23.09
C ASN A 474 -1.65 -23.13 -22.47
N ASP A 475 -1.57 -23.44 -21.17
CA ASP A 475 -2.57 -24.23 -20.44
C ASP A 475 -3.52 -23.36 -19.61
N ILE A 476 -3.43 -22.04 -19.70
CA ILE A 476 -4.27 -21.12 -18.93
C ILE A 476 -5.70 -21.08 -19.51
N ASP A 477 -6.68 -21.57 -18.75
CA ASP A 477 -8.09 -21.48 -19.12
C ASP A 477 -8.75 -20.28 -18.42
N THR A 478 -8.83 -19.16 -19.13
CA THR A 478 -9.51 -17.95 -18.64
C THR A 478 -11.02 -17.97 -18.89
N SER A 479 -11.57 -18.98 -19.57
CA SER A 479 -12.97 -18.97 -20.04
C SER A 479 -14.01 -18.80 -18.93
N SER A 480 -13.72 -19.35 -17.74
CA SER A 480 -14.57 -19.20 -16.56
C SER A 480 -14.55 -17.77 -15.98
N ALA A 481 -13.39 -17.11 -16.03
CA ALA A 481 -13.22 -15.72 -15.65
C ALA A 481 -13.84 -14.79 -16.70
N ASP A 482 -13.57 -15.04 -17.99
CA ASP A 482 -14.09 -14.25 -19.12
C ASP A 482 -15.62 -14.25 -19.15
N ALA A 483 -16.26 -15.39 -18.89
CA ALA A 483 -17.71 -15.50 -18.78
C ALA A 483 -18.28 -14.68 -17.61
N ALA A 484 -17.55 -14.58 -16.49
CA ALA A 484 -17.94 -13.73 -15.37
C ALA A 484 -17.81 -12.23 -15.75
N TYR A 485 -16.76 -11.86 -16.50
CA TYR A 485 -16.53 -10.50 -16.95
C TYR A 485 -17.54 -10.04 -18.03
N GLU A 486 -17.82 -10.84 -19.06
CA GLU A 486 -18.81 -10.52 -20.12
C GLU A 486 -20.24 -10.35 -19.57
N SER A 487 -20.58 -11.06 -18.49
CA SER A 487 -21.88 -10.94 -17.83
C SER A 487 -22.08 -9.58 -17.14
N THR A 488 -21.00 -8.89 -16.78
CA THR A 488 -21.06 -7.57 -16.13
C THR A 488 -21.09 -6.40 -17.13
N GLU A 489 -20.48 -6.54 -18.31
CA GLU A 489 -20.55 -5.50 -19.36
C GLU A 489 -21.94 -5.37 -19.98
N THR A 490 -22.68 -6.47 -20.13
CA THR A 490 -24.05 -6.47 -20.69
C THR A 490 -25.10 -5.80 -19.80
N THR A 491 -24.74 -5.45 -18.56
CA THR A 491 -25.65 -4.74 -17.63
C THR A 491 -25.51 -3.21 -17.72
N LYS A 492 -24.57 -2.68 -18.53
CA LYS A 492 -24.48 -1.24 -18.80
C LYS A 492 -25.15 -0.87 -20.12
N LEU A 493 -26.30 -0.21 -19.95
CA LEU A 493 -27.07 0.65 -20.87
C LEU A 493 -28.26 -0.04 -21.58
N PRO A 494 -29.36 0.72 -21.76
CA PRO A 494 -29.39 1.81 -22.75
C PRO A 494 -29.09 3.20 -22.21
#